data_AF-A0AAV1TDZ1-F1
#
_entry.id   AF-A0AAV1TDZ1-F1
#
_cell.length_a   1.000
_cell.length_b   1.000
_cell.length_c   1.000
_cell.angle_alpha   90.00
_cell.angle_beta   90.00
_cell.angle_gamma   90.00
#
_symmetry.space_group_name_H-M   'P 1'
#
loop_
_entity.id
_entity.type
_entity.pdbx_description
1 polymer ?
#
loop_
_entity_poly.entity_id
_entity_poly.type
_entity_poly.pdbx_seq_one_letter_code
_entity_poly.pdbx_strand_id
1 'polypeptide(L)'
;MWKTPSPTYDDLFTRAKTLSMTDYMTSWYVSYYCLFSKERSPACDEMGFDKYEANPLTYRRDKFWGKTATVSSHASVLQLHGRLDPKNPYKHGESFFKALDTSNKELIAFDYAPRVTIETTPFGDDGKNCGMELLLSFVRSNADLKRVDKSCVGEMPAFNMKVAPELVSTYFGTEDVYDGVPARAEHNGRVKPAF
;
A
#
# COMPACT_ATOMS: atom_id res chain seq x y z
N MET A 1 14.53 -3.51 -6.27
CA MET A 1 14.86 -2.86 -4.98
C MET A 1 14.93 -1.35 -5.16
N TRP A 2 14.60 -0.58 -4.12
CA TRP A 2 14.59 0.90 -4.17
C TRP A 2 15.99 1.52 -4.03
N LYS A 3 16.95 0.77 -3.49
CA LYS A 3 18.36 1.15 -3.38
C LYS A 3 19.19 0.20 -4.25
N THR A 4 20.15 0.78 -4.96
CA THR A 4 21.14 0.08 -5.79
C THR A 4 22.51 0.68 -5.42
N PRO A 5 23.47 -0.11 -4.90
CA PRO A 5 23.37 -1.55 -4.65
C PRO A 5 22.31 -1.91 -3.60
N SER A 6 21.70 -3.10 -3.72
CA SER A 6 20.71 -3.56 -2.75
C SER A 6 21.31 -3.69 -1.34
N PRO A 7 20.57 -3.34 -0.26
CA PRO A 7 20.90 -3.78 1.09
C PRO A 7 20.89 -5.31 1.18
N THR A 8 21.63 -5.85 2.16
CA THR A 8 21.60 -7.28 2.48
C THR A 8 20.27 -7.69 3.13
N TYR A 9 19.98 -8.99 3.13
CA TYR A 9 18.85 -9.54 3.89
C TYR A 9 18.95 -9.16 5.37
N ASP A 10 20.11 -9.32 5.99
CA ASP A 10 20.34 -9.07 7.41
C ASP A 10 20.15 -7.60 7.79
N ASP A 11 20.58 -6.67 6.92
CA ASP A 11 20.34 -5.24 7.11
C ASP A 11 18.84 -4.93 7.16
N LEU A 12 18.08 -5.45 6.20
CA LEU A 12 16.63 -5.21 6.13
C LEU A 12 15.90 -5.91 7.26
N PHE A 13 16.29 -7.12 7.59
CA PHE A 13 15.70 -7.89 8.68
C PHE A 13 15.97 -7.24 10.05
N THR A 14 17.18 -6.74 10.26
CA THR A 14 17.54 -6.00 11.47
C THR A 14 16.71 -4.72 11.58
N ARG A 15 16.62 -3.93 10.49
CA ARG A 15 15.76 -2.73 10.47
C ARG A 15 14.32 -3.08 10.80
N ALA A 16 13.77 -4.14 10.20
CA ALA A 16 12.41 -4.57 10.46
C ALA A 16 12.16 -4.86 11.94
N LYS A 17 13.10 -5.52 12.64
CA LYS A 17 12.98 -5.78 14.08
C LYS A 17 13.05 -4.51 14.96
N THR A 18 13.73 -3.47 14.49
CA THR A 18 14.00 -2.26 15.29
C THR A 18 13.02 -1.11 15.06
N LEU A 19 12.27 -1.14 13.96
CA LEU A 19 11.33 -0.08 13.61
C LEU A 19 9.95 -0.35 14.20
N SER A 20 9.30 0.71 14.70
CA SER A 20 7.96 0.64 15.31
C SER A 20 6.88 0.19 14.31
N MET A 21 7.09 0.42 13.02
CA MET A 21 6.24 -0.08 11.93
C MET A 21 7.13 -0.55 10.80
N THR A 22 6.97 -1.80 10.38
CA THR A 22 7.75 -2.40 9.30
C THR A 22 6.92 -3.39 8.50
N ASP A 23 7.36 -3.67 7.27
CA ASP A 23 6.91 -4.81 6.49
C ASP A 23 8.05 -5.83 6.43
N TYR A 24 7.99 -6.86 7.28
CA TYR A 24 9.01 -7.91 7.37
C TYR A 24 9.25 -8.62 6.03
N MET A 25 8.24 -8.68 5.15
CA MET A 25 8.35 -9.29 3.84
C MET A 25 9.39 -8.60 2.95
N THR A 26 9.76 -7.35 3.29
CA THR A 26 10.74 -6.57 2.53
C THR A 26 12.11 -7.23 2.48
N SER A 27 12.57 -7.87 3.56
CA SER A 27 13.85 -8.58 3.55
C SER A 27 13.82 -9.80 2.64
N TRP A 28 12.67 -10.46 2.51
CA TRP A 28 12.50 -11.65 1.68
C TRP A 28 12.57 -11.31 0.19
N TYR A 29 12.23 -10.07 -0.20
CA TYR A 29 12.34 -9.62 -1.58
C TYR A 29 13.78 -9.44 -2.07
N VAL A 30 14.80 -9.51 -1.20
CA VAL A 30 16.21 -9.46 -1.64
C VAL A 30 16.53 -10.62 -2.56
N SER A 31 16.12 -11.85 -2.21
CA SER A 31 16.39 -13.04 -3.03
C SER A 31 15.70 -12.96 -4.40
N TYR A 32 14.42 -12.57 -4.43
CA TYR A 32 13.71 -12.34 -5.69
C TYR A 32 14.34 -11.24 -6.52
N TYR A 33 14.75 -10.13 -5.89
CA TYR A 33 15.42 -9.06 -6.60
C TYR A 33 16.76 -9.52 -7.19
N CYS A 34 17.60 -10.21 -6.41
CA CYS A 34 18.88 -10.73 -6.88
C CYS A 34 18.70 -11.74 -8.02
N LEU A 35 17.74 -12.65 -7.87
CA LEU A 35 17.36 -13.62 -8.90
C LEU A 35 16.97 -12.89 -10.20
N PHE A 36 15.93 -12.06 -10.17
CA PHE A 36 15.39 -11.46 -11.39
C PHE A 36 16.29 -10.39 -11.99
N SER A 37 16.98 -9.59 -11.17
CA SER A 37 17.82 -8.49 -11.67
C SER A 37 19.22 -8.90 -12.09
N LYS A 38 19.71 -10.05 -11.59
CA LYS A 38 21.10 -10.50 -11.73
C LYS A 38 22.11 -9.41 -11.33
N GLU A 39 21.75 -8.57 -10.35
CA GLU A 39 22.64 -7.57 -9.76
C GLU A 39 23.86 -8.27 -9.13
N ARG A 40 25.06 -7.73 -9.33
CA ARG A 40 26.33 -8.25 -8.79
C ARG A 40 26.81 -7.47 -7.57
N SER A 41 25.88 -7.16 -6.67
CA SER A 41 26.22 -6.53 -5.40
C SER A 41 26.63 -7.62 -4.40
N PRO A 42 27.42 -7.31 -3.34
CA PRO A 42 27.76 -8.29 -2.32
C PRO A 42 26.54 -9.02 -1.74
N ALA A 43 25.43 -8.28 -1.57
CA ALA A 43 24.15 -8.83 -1.11
C ALA A 43 23.56 -9.90 -2.02
N CYS A 44 23.83 -9.84 -3.33
CA CYS A 44 23.33 -10.80 -4.32
C CYS A 44 24.35 -11.88 -4.68
N ASP A 45 25.64 -11.57 -4.65
CA ASP A 45 26.72 -12.53 -4.95
C ASP A 45 26.74 -13.68 -3.94
N GLU A 46 26.45 -13.40 -2.67
CA GLU A 46 26.30 -14.42 -1.62
C GLU A 46 25.23 -15.47 -1.95
N MET A 47 24.20 -15.11 -2.74
CA MET A 47 23.09 -16.00 -3.09
C MET A 47 23.36 -16.84 -4.35
N GLY A 48 24.39 -16.51 -5.13
CA GLY A 48 24.80 -17.29 -6.32
C GLY A 48 23.79 -17.33 -7.47
N PHE A 49 22.88 -16.36 -7.55
CA PHE A 49 21.83 -16.30 -8.59
C PHE A 49 22.31 -15.73 -9.93
N ASP A 50 23.57 -15.36 -10.08
CA ASP A 50 24.12 -14.83 -11.33
C ASP A 50 24.43 -15.91 -12.38
N LYS A 51 24.37 -17.19 -12.00
CA LYS A 51 24.92 -18.33 -12.76
C LYS A 51 24.01 -18.97 -13.81
N TYR A 52 22.72 -18.67 -13.83
CA TYR A 52 21.79 -19.27 -14.79
C TYR A 52 21.70 -18.46 -16.09
N GLU A 53 21.50 -19.11 -17.25
CA GLU A 53 21.40 -18.42 -18.54
C GLU A 53 20.01 -17.78 -18.72
N ALA A 54 19.92 -16.49 -18.39
CA ALA A 54 18.76 -15.65 -18.69
C ALA A 54 19.15 -14.17 -18.71
N ASN A 55 18.34 -13.38 -19.40
CA ASN A 55 18.42 -11.93 -19.35
C ASN A 55 17.87 -11.38 -18.02
N PRO A 56 18.48 -10.34 -17.44
CA PRO A 56 17.98 -9.72 -16.23
C PRO A 56 16.63 -9.02 -16.49
N LEU A 57 15.63 -9.29 -15.67
CA LEU A 57 14.35 -8.58 -15.63
C LEU A 57 14.53 -7.27 -14.86
N THR A 58 15.13 -6.29 -15.54
CA THR A 58 15.36 -4.95 -15.00
C THR A 58 14.78 -3.90 -15.91
N TYR A 59 14.13 -2.91 -15.31
CA TYR A 59 13.78 -1.70 -16.04
C TYR A 59 15.03 -0.82 -16.17
N ARG A 60 15.54 -0.67 -17.39
CA ARG A 60 16.63 0.29 -17.64
C ARG A 60 16.09 1.69 -17.44
N ARG A 61 16.83 2.51 -16.68
CA ARG A 61 16.51 3.93 -16.54
C ARG A 61 16.62 4.59 -17.91
N ASP A 62 15.47 4.93 -18.48
CA ASP A 62 15.37 5.55 -19.79
C ASP A 62 14.96 7.03 -19.64
N LYS A 63 14.58 7.65 -20.75
CA LYS A 63 14.12 9.05 -20.77
C LYS A 63 12.84 9.30 -19.97
N PHE A 64 12.12 8.25 -19.53
CA PHE A 64 10.91 8.31 -18.72
C PHE A 64 11.18 8.03 -17.24
N TRP A 65 12.37 7.54 -16.87
CA TRP A 65 12.76 7.34 -15.48
C TRP A 65 12.63 8.64 -14.67
N GLY A 66 11.93 8.55 -13.53
CA GLY A 66 11.73 9.69 -12.63
C GLY A 66 10.85 10.80 -13.21
N LYS A 67 10.16 10.56 -14.34
CA LYS A 67 9.21 11.49 -14.92
C LYS A 67 7.78 11.01 -14.67
N THR A 68 6.89 11.96 -14.39
CA THR A 68 5.45 11.68 -14.38
C THR A 68 4.97 11.43 -15.81
N ALA A 69 4.04 10.49 -15.96
CA ALA A 69 3.41 10.24 -17.26
C ALA A 69 2.70 11.50 -17.77
N THR A 70 2.86 11.80 -19.05
CA THR A 70 2.09 12.86 -19.71
C THR A 70 0.63 12.44 -19.80
N VAL A 71 -0.27 13.28 -19.30
CA VAL A 71 -1.71 13.05 -19.40
C VAL A 71 -2.20 13.67 -20.70
N SER A 72 -2.95 12.91 -21.50
CA SER A 72 -3.58 13.45 -22.72
C SER A 72 -4.51 14.61 -22.37
N SER A 73 -4.57 15.65 -23.21
CA SER A 73 -5.50 16.77 -23.04
C SER A 73 -6.97 16.37 -23.04
N HIS A 74 -7.27 15.17 -23.56
CA HIS A 74 -8.63 14.60 -23.60
C HIS A 74 -8.91 13.64 -22.44
N ALA A 75 -7.93 13.41 -21.55
CA ALA A 75 -8.08 12.55 -20.39
C ALA A 75 -8.32 13.36 -19.13
N SER A 76 -9.00 12.74 -18.17
CA SER A 76 -9.13 13.23 -16.80
C SER A 76 -8.48 12.25 -15.83
N VAL A 77 -8.08 12.76 -14.66
CA VAL A 77 -7.51 11.92 -13.59
C VAL A 77 -8.30 12.12 -12.31
N LEU A 78 -8.97 11.06 -11.85
CA LEU A 78 -9.49 10.98 -10.49
C LEU A 78 -8.50 10.20 -9.62
N GLN A 79 -7.93 10.86 -8.62
CA GLN A 79 -7.07 10.25 -7.62
C GLN A 79 -7.83 10.13 -6.29
N LEU A 80 -7.86 8.93 -5.74
CA LEU A 80 -8.42 8.64 -4.42
C LEU A 80 -7.28 8.32 -3.46
N HIS A 81 -7.29 8.91 -2.27
CA HIS A 81 -6.23 8.68 -1.29
C HIS A 81 -6.74 8.73 0.15
N GLY A 82 -6.33 7.76 0.97
CA GLY A 82 -6.60 7.75 2.41
C GLY A 82 -5.49 8.46 3.18
N ARG A 83 -5.81 9.36 4.10
CA ARG A 83 -4.80 10.08 4.90
C ARG A 83 -4.18 9.20 5.99
N LEU A 84 -4.79 8.05 6.31
CA LEU A 84 -4.27 7.06 7.24
C LEU A 84 -3.58 5.88 6.52
N ASP A 85 -3.01 6.06 5.32
CA ASP A 85 -2.19 5.03 4.66
C ASP A 85 -0.74 5.06 5.20
N PRO A 86 -0.33 4.10 6.06
CA PRO A 86 1.03 4.09 6.61
C PRO A 86 2.09 3.63 5.60
N LYS A 87 1.68 2.91 4.54
CA LYS A 87 2.61 2.38 3.51
C LYS A 87 2.85 3.40 2.39
N ASN A 88 1.85 4.21 2.07
CA ASN A 88 1.96 5.32 1.13
C ASN A 88 1.47 6.62 1.78
N PRO A 89 2.30 7.30 2.60
CA PRO A 89 1.91 8.52 3.28
C PRO A 89 1.33 9.57 2.34
N TYR A 90 0.27 10.26 2.77
CA TYR A 90 -0.50 11.23 1.96
C TYR A 90 0.34 12.26 1.20
N LYS A 91 1.45 12.73 1.80
CA LYS A 91 2.39 13.66 1.15
C LYS A 91 2.90 13.16 -0.22
N HIS A 92 3.06 11.85 -0.40
CA HIS A 92 3.49 11.27 -1.68
C HIS A 92 2.33 11.26 -2.68
N GLY A 93 1.11 10.98 -2.23
CA GLY A 93 -0.10 11.13 -3.03
C GLY A 93 -0.31 12.57 -3.51
N GLU A 94 -0.12 13.56 -2.63
CA GLU A 94 -0.17 14.98 -3.02
C GLU A 94 0.93 15.35 -4.01
N SER A 95 2.16 14.88 -3.79
CA SER A 95 3.28 15.13 -4.69
C SER A 95 3.02 14.53 -6.07
N PHE A 96 2.48 13.31 -6.13
CA PHE A 96 2.09 12.66 -7.37
C PHE A 96 0.98 13.44 -8.09
N PHE A 97 -0.07 13.83 -7.35
CA PHE A 97 -1.17 14.62 -7.90
C PHE A 97 -0.68 15.95 -8.50
N LYS A 98 0.19 16.68 -7.78
CA LYS A 98 0.79 17.94 -8.25
C LYS A 98 1.62 17.74 -9.52
N ALA A 99 2.36 16.65 -9.59
CA ALA A 99 3.24 16.36 -10.72
C ALA A 99 2.52 15.91 -12.01
N LEU A 100 1.23 15.59 -11.96
CA LEU A 100 0.42 15.31 -13.15
C LEU A 100 0.22 16.59 -13.97
N ASP A 101 0.71 16.62 -15.20
CA ASP A 101 0.63 17.79 -16.08
C ASP A 101 -0.72 17.88 -16.79
N THR A 102 -1.78 18.21 -16.04
CA THR A 102 -3.12 18.48 -16.55
C THR A 102 -3.90 19.32 -15.53
N SER A 103 -4.82 20.16 -16.01
CA SER A 103 -5.82 20.82 -15.19
C SER A 103 -7.06 19.95 -14.96
N ASN A 104 -7.27 18.92 -15.78
CA ASN A 104 -8.41 18.02 -15.72
C ASN A 104 -8.15 16.87 -14.73
N LYS A 105 -7.91 17.22 -13.46
CA LYS A 105 -7.61 16.25 -12.40
C LYS A 105 -8.26 16.66 -11.09
N GLU A 106 -8.66 15.67 -10.30
CA GLU A 106 -9.21 15.87 -8.97
C GLU A 106 -8.63 14.85 -7.99
N LEU A 107 -8.30 15.30 -6.78
CA LEU A 107 -7.86 14.47 -5.68
C LEU A 107 -8.92 14.48 -4.59
N ILE A 108 -9.51 13.33 -4.32
CA ILE A 108 -10.40 13.12 -3.17
C ILE A 108 -9.58 12.44 -2.07
N ALA A 109 -9.33 13.19 -1.00
CA ALA A 109 -8.58 12.73 0.16
C ALA A 109 -9.54 12.41 1.30
N PHE A 110 -9.55 11.16 1.74
CA PHE A 110 -10.36 10.69 2.86
C PHE A 110 -9.56 10.80 4.15
N ASP A 111 -10.06 11.56 5.12
CA ASP A 111 -9.36 11.84 6.37
C ASP A 111 -9.01 10.58 7.16
N TYR A 112 -9.90 9.59 7.14
CA TYR A 112 -9.83 8.44 8.02
C TYR A 112 -9.81 7.10 7.28
N ALA A 113 -9.53 7.11 5.98
CA ALA A 113 -9.36 5.88 5.21
C ALA A 113 -7.89 5.45 5.18
N PRO A 114 -7.60 4.13 5.24
CA PRO A 114 -6.28 3.58 5.00
C PRO A 114 -6.02 3.42 3.49
N ARG A 115 -5.08 2.54 3.13
CA ARG A 115 -4.79 2.19 1.73
C ARG A 115 -5.98 1.52 1.03
N VAL A 116 -5.94 1.49 -0.31
CA VAL A 116 -6.95 0.82 -1.17
C VAL A 116 -8.35 1.41 -0.91
N THR A 117 -8.47 2.73 -1.06
CA THR A 117 -9.68 3.48 -0.71
C THR A 117 -10.94 3.05 -1.47
N ILE A 118 -10.81 2.34 -2.58
CA ILE A 118 -11.96 1.74 -3.27
C ILE A 118 -12.67 0.66 -2.43
N GLU A 119 -11.99 0.07 -1.44
CA GLU A 119 -12.49 -1.01 -0.58
C GLU A 119 -12.48 -0.65 0.91
N THR A 120 -11.83 0.45 1.29
CA THR A 120 -11.61 0.83 2.70
C THR A 120 -12.25 2.16 3.07
N THR A 121 -13.33 2.51 2.38
CA THR A 121 -14.11 3.74 2.61
C THR A 121 -15.58 3.40 2.86
N PRO A 122 -15.89 2.56 3.87
CA PRO A 122 -17.26 2.17 4.13
C PRO A 122 -18.12 3.41 4.39
N PHE A 123 -19.34 3.42 3.86
CA PHE A 123 -20.32 4.46 4.12
C PHE A 123 -21.73 3.86 4.11
N GLY A 124 -22.64 4.47 4.88
CA GLY A 124 -23.98 3.93 5.12
C GLY A 124 -23.96 2.53 5.74
N ASP A 125 -25.13 1.87 5.72
CA ASP A 125 -25.33 0.57 6.39
C ASP A 125 -25.24 -0.65 5.44
N ASP A 126 -25.20 -0.41 4.12
CA ASP A 126 -25.29 -1.46 3.09
C ASP A 126 -23.93 -2.14 2.75
N GLY A 127 -22.87 -1.88 3.52
CA GLY A 127 -21.53 -2.40 3.23
C GLY A 127 -20.90 -1.83 1.95
N LYS A 128 -21.38 -0.68 1.48
CA LYS A 128 -20.84 0.02 0.30
C LYS A 128 -19.56 0.77 0.64
N ASN A 129 -18.75 1.03 -0.39
CA ASN A 129 -17.53 1.81 -0.27
C ASN A 129 -17.61 3.08 -1.13
N CYS A 130 -17.40 4.25 -0.51
CA CYS A 130 -17.52 5.54 -1.19
C CYS A 130 -16.49 5.69 -2.32
N GLY A 131 -15.28 5.17 -2.12
CA GLY A 131 -14.25 5.11 -3.16
C GLY A 131 -14.68 4.31 -4.39
N MET A 132 -15.45 3.23 -4.21
CA MET A 132 -16.03 2.48 -5.33
C MET A 132 -17.13 3.27 -6.02
N GLU A 133 -18.03 3.91 -5.26
CA GLU A 133 -19.10 4.74 -5.84
C GLU A 133 -18.54 5.92 -6.63
N LEU A 134 -17.48 6.57 -6.15
CA LEU A 134 -16.78 7.62 -6.86
C LEU A 134 -16.18 7.11 -8.18
N LEU A 135 -15.55 5.94 -8.16
CA LEU A 135 -15.00 5.32 -9.38
C LEU A 135 -16.12 4.99 -10.38
N LEU A 136 -17.22 4.39 -9.91
CA LEU A 136 -18.39 4.08 -10.75
C LEU A 136 -19.00 5.35 -11.34
N SER A 137 -19.13 6.40 -10.53
CA SER A 137 -19.66 7.70 -10.95
C SER A 137 -18.76 8.39 -11.97
N PHE A 138 -17.44 8.32 -11.77
CA PHE A 138 -16.43 8.80 -12.73
C PHE A 138 -16.53 8.09 -14.07
N VAL A 139 -16.62 6.75 -14.07
CA VAL A 139 -16.78 5.97 -15.30
C VAL A 139 -18.12 6.27 -15.99
N ARG A 140 -19.23 6.26 -15.25
CA ARG A 140 -20.58 6.56 -15.78
C ARG A 140 -20.70 7.97 -16.34
N SER A 141 -19.90 8.90 -15.83
CA SER A 141 -19.83 10.28 -16.30
C SER A 141 -18.90 10.47 -17.50
N ASN A 142 -18.44 9.39 -18.15
CA ASN A 142 -17.42 9.43 -19.21
C ASN A 142 -16.18 10.22 -18.77
N ALA A 143 -15.76 9.99 -17.52
CA ALA A 143 -14.62 10.64 -16.91
C ALA A 143 -14.76 12.18 -16.76
N ASP A 144 -15.96 12.75 -16.86
CA ASP A 144 -16.22 14.16 -16.55
C ASP A 144 -16.22 14.40 -15.03
N LEU A 145 -15.14 14.98 -14.52
CA LEU A 145 -14.94 15.25 -13.09
C LEU A 145 -16.03 16.14 -12.48
N LYS A 146 -16.65 17.03 -13.27
CA LYS A 146 -17.72 17.90 -12.78
C LYS A 146 -19.02 17.16 -12.51
N ARG A 147 -19.16 15.96 -13.09
CA ARG A 147 -20.35 15.11 -12.99
C ARG A 147 -20.18 13.93 -12.03
N VAL A 148 -18.99 13.78 -11.44
CA VAL A 148 -18.76 12.79 -10.38
C VAL A 148 -19.63 13.16 -9.18
N ASP A 149 -20.59 12.31 -8.90
CA ASP A 149 -21.36 12.34 -7.66
C ASP A 149 -20.45 12.00 -6.47
N LYS A 150 -20.34 12.95 -5.53
CA LYS A 150 -19.47 12.90 -4.35
C LYS A 150 -20.27 12.88 -3.05
N SER A 151 -21.59 12.69 -3.12
CA SER A 151 -22.50 12.67 -1.98
C SER A 151 -22.03 11.74 -0.86
N CYS A 152 -21.55 10.53 -1.20
CA CYS A 152 -21.07 9.53 -0.25
C CYS A 152 -19.95 10.02 0.69
N VAL A 153 -19.15 11.03 0.28
CA VAL A 153 -18.04 11.54 1.10
C VAL A 153 -18.57 12.18 2.38
N GLY A 154 -19.72 12.86 2.31
CA GLY A 154 -20.37 13.48 3.46
C GLY A 154 -21.13 12.49 4.35
N GLU A 155 -21.40 11.28 3.84
CA GLU A 155 -22.11 10.20 4.54
C GLU A 155 -21.15 9.20 5.20
N MET A 156 -19.84 9.37 5.01
CA MET A 156 -18.86 8.52 5.67
C MET A 156 -18.93 8.68 7.19
N PRO A 157 -18.84 7.56 7.93
CA PRO A 157 -18.94 7.60 9.39
C PRO A 157 -17.78 8.40 9.98
N ALA A 158 -18.03 9.01 11.14
CA ALA A 158 -16.97 9.61 11.93
C ALA A 158 -15.96 8.53 12.36
N PHE A 159 -14.68 8.90 12.39
CA PHE A 159 -13.63 8.01 12.84
C PHE A 159 -13.85 7.57 14.29
N ASN A 160 -13.72 6.27 14.51
CA ASN A 160 -13.94 5.65 15.80
C ASN A 160 -12.89 4.56 16.02
N MET A 161 -12.21 4.63 17.16
CA MET A 161 -11.23 3.64 17.61
C MET A 161 -11.88 2.50 18.41
N LYS A 162 -13.20 2.45 18.54
CA LYS A 162 -13.87 1.31 19.19
C LYS A 162 -13.90 0.12 18.24
N VAL A 163 -13.38 -1.01 18.71
CA VAL A 163 -13.43 -2.30 18.02
C VAL A 163 -14.53 -3.15 18.66
N ALA A 164 -15.26 -3.91 17.86
CA ALA A 164 -16.28 -4.82 18.38
C ALA A 164 -15.64 -5.85 19.34
N PRO A 165 -16.18 -6.07 20.56
CA PRO A 165 -15.57 -6.94 21.56
C PRO A 165 -15.23 -8.34 21.06
N GLU A 166 -16.04 -8.89 20.16
CA GLU A 166 -15.83 -10.20 19.53
C GLU A 166 -14.54 -10.22 18.70
N LEU A 167 -14.23 -9.12 18.00
CA LEU A 167 -13.00 -8.97 17.23
C LEU A 167 -11.79 -8.78 18.15
N VAL A 168 -11.95 -8.04 19.24
CA VAL A 168 -10.88 -7.85 20.24
C VAL A 168 -10.47 -9.19 20.83
N SER A 169 -11.44 -9.96 21.32
CA SER A 169 -11.20 -11.29 21.88
C SER A 169 -10.59 -12.25 20.85
N THR A 170 -11.16 -12.31 19.64
CA THR A 170 -10.74 -13.26 18.58
C THR A 170 -9.32 -12.98 18.08
N TYR A 171 -8.99 -11.72 17.80
CA TYR A 171 -7.71 -11.38 17.16
C TYR A 171 -6.60 -11.03 18.15
N PHE A 172 -6.94 -10.49 19.31
CA PHE A 172 -5.97 -10.00 20.29
C PHE A 172 -5.92 -10.84 21.57
N GLY A 173 -6.86 -11.78 21.77
CA GLY A 173 -6.85 -12.67 22.93
C GLY A 173 -7.02 -11.92 24.26
N THR A 174 -7.66 -10.77 24.22
CA THR A 174 -7.87 -9.86 25.36
C THR A 174 -9.22 -9.15 25.22
N GLU A 175 -9.64 -8.43 26.25
CA GLU A 175 -10.86 -7.60 26.23
C GLU A 175 -10.57 -6.13 25.90
N ASP A 176 -9.30 -5.72 25.96
CA ASP A 176 -8.84 -4.36 25.67
C ASP A 176 -7.83 -4.38 24.51
N VAL A 177 -8.22 -3.81 23.36
CA VAL A 177 -7.40 -3.81 22.14
C VAL A 177 -6.16 -2.91 22.23
N TYR A 178 -6.12 -1.98 23.18
CA TYR A 178 -5.06 -0.98 23.30
C TYR A 178 -4.08 -1.31 24.42
N ASP A 179 -4.60 -1.62 25.61
CA ASP A 179 -3.81 -1.84 26.82
C ASP A 179 -3.95 -3.26 27.39
N GLY A 180 -4.72 -4.12 26.72
CA GLY A 180 -4.98 -5.48 27.17
C GLY A 180 -3.76 -6.38 27.08
N VAL A 181 -3.54 -7.17 28.13
CA VAL A 181 -2.56 -8.26 28.11
C VAL A 181 -3.24 -9.49 27.52
N PRO A 182 -2.76 -10.06 26.41
CA PRO A 182 -3.30 -11.30 25.87
C PRO A 182 -3.22 -12.39 26.93
N ALA A 183 -4.31 -13.11 27.14
CA ALA A 183 -4.25 -14.35 27.93
C ALA A 183 -3.22 -15.25 27.24
N ARG A 184 -2.18 -15.64 27.98
CA ARG A 184 -1.01 -16.38 27.50
C ARG A 184 -1.48 -17.45 26.52
N ALA A 185 -1.14 -17.30 25.24
CA ALA A 185 -1.47 -18.32 24.25
C ALA A 185 -0.87 -19.63 24.77
N GLU A 186 -1.72 -20.58 25.18
CA GLU A 186 -1.31 -21.97 25.19
C GLU A 186 -0.90 -22.25 23.75
N HIS A 187 0.41 -22.22 23.52
CA HIS A 187 1.01 -22.58 22.25
C HIS A 187 0.69 -24.07 22.08
N ASN A 188 -0.50 -24.36 21.55
CA ASN A 188 -0.98 -25.71 21.29
C ASN A 188 -0.23 -26.26 20.08
N GLY A 189 1.09 -26.46 20.22
CA GLY A 189 1.95 -27.41 19.51
C GLY A 189 1.82 -27.56 17.98
N ARG A 190 1.12 -26.68 17.27
CA ARG A 190 0.76 -26.85 15.86
C ARG A 190 0.71 -25.48 15.21
N VAL A 191 1.87 -25.04 14.73
CA VAL A 191 2.19 -25.00 13.30
C VAL A 191 3.71 -24.81 13.26
N LYS A 192 4.45 -25.87 12.89
CA LYS A 192 5.78 -25.64 12.31
C LYS A 192 5.53 -24.81 11.04
N PRO A 193 6.18 -23.66 10.83
CA PRO A 193 6.17 -23.06 9.51
C PRO A 193 6.68 -24.13 8.54
N ALA A 194 5.82 -24.53 7.61
CA ALA A 194 6.26 -25.32 6.49
C ALA A 194 7.07 -24.39 5.59
N PHE A 195 8.32 -24.81 5.35
CA PHE A 195 9.33 -24.25 4.45
C PHE A 195 10.16 -23.10 5.02
#